data_AF-Q38UV6-F1
#
_entry.id   AF-Q38UV6-F1
#
_cell.length_a   1.000
_cell.length_b   1.000
_cell.length_c   1.000
_cell.angle_alpha   90.00
_cell.angle_beta   90.00
_cell.angle_gamma   90.00
#
_symmetry.space_group_name_H-M   'P 1'
#
loop_
_entity.id
_entity.type
_entity.pdbx_description
1 polymer ?
#
loop_
_entity_poly.entity_id
_entity_poly.type
_entity_poly.pdbx_seq_one_letter_code
_entity_poly.pdbx_strand_id
1 'polypeptide(L)' 'MFDNGTEWIRADFHLHTRADKEFSYLGDDDRFISDYIDALKEQQIKMGIITNHNKFNLSEYKGLKKKAKKME' A
#
# COMPACT_ATOMS: atom_id res chain seq x y z
N MET A 1 18.51 -25.86 -4.28
CA MET A 1 17.73 -24.71 -3.81
C MET A 1 16.49 -24.67 -4.67
N PHE A 2 15.28 -24.67 -4.10
CA PHE A 2 14.06 -24.71 -4.92
C PHE A 2 13.88 -23.36 -5.62
N ASP A 3 13.68 -23.35 -6.93
CA ASP A 3 13.42 -22.12 -7.70
C ASP A 3 12.07 -21.48 -7.34
N ASN A 4 11.14 -22.27 -6.81
CA ASN A 4 9.83 -21.82 -6.30
C ASN A 4 9.50 -22.52 -4.97
N GLY A 5 10.32 -22.29 -3.95
CA GLY A 5 10.00 -22.67 -2.57
C GLY A 5 8.92 -21.77 -1.94
N THR A 6 8.51 -22.09 -0.72
CA THR A 6 7.63 -21.20 0.06
C THR A 6 8.41 -19.99 0.54
N GLU A 7 7.85 -18.79 0.38
CA GLU A 7 8.40 -17.55 0.91
C GLU A 7 7.58 -17.03 2.11
N TRP A 8 8.27 -16.55 3.14
CA TRP A 8 7.63 -15.78 4.21
C TRP A 8 7.35 -14.36 3.74
N ILE A 9 6.07 -13.99 3.72
CA ILE A 9 5.64 -12.61 3.44
C ILE A 9 5.05 -12.00 4.71
N ARG A 10 5.42 -10.74 5.00
CA ARG A 10 4.68 -9.92 5.97
C ARG A 10 3.51 -9.28 5.23
N ALA A 11 2.31 -9.52 5.74
CA ALA A 11 1.08 -8.99 5.18
C ALA A 11 0.35 -8.13 6.21
N ASP A 12 -0.29 -7.06 5.75
CA ASP A 12 -1.20 -6.25 6.53
C ASP A 12 -2.59 -6.32 5.91
N PHE A 13 -3.58 -6.70 6.74
CA PHE A 13 -4.95 -6.94 6.32
C PHE A 13 -5.89 -5.77 6.65
N HIS A 14 -5.39 -4.69 7.25
CA HIS A 14 -6.21 -3.57 7.66
C HIS A 14 -5.52 -2.22 7.41
N LEU A 15 -5.38 -1.86 6.13
CA LEU A 15 -4.79 -0.59 5.74
C LEU A 15 -5.87 0.44 5.37
N HIS A 16 -5.67 1.68 5.81
CA HIS A 16 -6.45 2.82 5.36
C HIS A 16 -5.62 3.68 4.40
N THR A 17 -6.30 4.41 3.51
CA THR A 17 -5.70 5.41 2.62
C THR A 17 -6.30 6.79 2.88
N ARG A 18 -5.74 7.87 2.30
CA ARG A 18 -6.28 9.24 2.44
C ARG A 18 -7.72 9.43 1.93
N ALA A 19 -8.27 8.47 1.20
CA ALA A 19 -9.68 8.48 0.87
C ALA A 19 -10.56 8.27 2.13
N ASP A 20 -10.04 7.60 3.15
CA ASP A 20 -10.64 7.44 4.48
C ASP A 20 -10.55 8.75 5.28
N LYS A 21 -11.58 9.05 6.08
CA LYS A 21 -11.62 10.26 6.92
C LYS A 21 -10.76 10.13 8.17
N GLU A 22 -10.52 8.91 8.63
CA GLU A 22 -9.74 8.64 9.84
C GLU A 22 -8.24 8.51 9.53
N PHE A 23 -7.88 8.41 8.25
CA PHE A 23 -6.50 8.41 7.80
C PHE A 23 -5.98 9.83 7.62
N SER A 24 -4.84 10.13 8.23
CA SER A 24 -4.16 11.42 8.09
C SER A 24 -2.81 11.25 7.42
N TYR A 25 -2.55 12.06 6.40
CA TYR A 25 -1.25 12.20 5.77
C TYR A 25 -0.95 13.69 5.62
N LEU A 26 0.20 14.11 6.16
CA LEU A 26 0.59 15.51 6.30
C LEU A 26 1.64 15.94 5.26
N GLY A 27 2.03 15.04 4.35
CA GLY A 27 2.95 15.35 3.26
C GLY A 27 2.23 15.94 2.05
N ASP A 28 2.99 16.15 0.98
CA ASP A 28 2.44 16.76 -0.24
C ASP A 28 1.51 15.78 -0.99
N ASP A 29 0.44 16.32 -1.55
CA ASP A 29 -0.66 15.55 -2.14
C ASP A 29 -0.25 14.77 -3.38
N ASP A 30 0.72 15.27 -4.13
CA ASP A 30 1.34 14.63 -5.29
C ASP A 30 2.34 13.53 -4.89
N ARG A 31 2.83 13.56 -3.64
CA ARG A 31 3.73 12.56 -3.08
C ARG A 31 3.04 11.37 -2.43
N PHE A 32 1.77 11.49 -2.03
CA PHE A 32 1.04 10.46 -1.28
C PHE A 32 1.27 9.03 -1.78
N ILE A 33 1.14 8.79 -3.09
CA ILE A 33 1.31 7.45 -3.65
C ILE A 33 2.73 6.91 -3.46
N SER A 34 3.75 7.76 -3.60
CA SER A 34 5.14 7.34 -3.43
C SER A 34 5.42 7.07 -1.94
N ASP A 35 5.11 8.04 -1.09
CA ASP A 35 5.41 7.98 0.34
C ASP A 35 4.65 6.82 1.02
N TYR A 36 3.43 6.52 0.59
CA TYR A 36 2.67 5.37 1.08
C TYR A 36 3.33 4.03 0.74
N ILE A 37 3.80 3.86 -0.51
CA ILE A 37 4.48 2.62 -0.93
C ILE A 37 5.85 2.50 -0.25
N ASP A 38 6.57 3.60 -0.10
CA ASP A 38 7.86 3.63 0.58
C ASP A 38 7.70 3.24 2.05
N ALA A 39 6.66 3.73 2.73
CA ALA A 39 6.33 3.33 4.10
C ALA A 39 6.01 1.82 4.22
N LEU A 40 5.24 1.24 3.29
CA LEU A 40 4.99 -0.22 3.28
C LEU A 40 6.29 -1.01 3.11
N LYS A 41 7.21 -0.52 2.25
CA LYS A 41 8.51 -1.14 2.01
C LYS A 41 9.43 -1.06 3.21
N GLU A 42 9.50 0.08 3.88
CA GLU A 42 10.25 0.26 5.14
C GLU A 42 9.74 -0.70 6.23
N GLN A 43 8.43 -0.94 6.29
CA GLN A 43 7.83 -1.94 7.18
C GLN A 43 7.93 -3.38 6.66
N GLN A 44 8.54 -3.61 5.50
CA GLN A 44 8.61 -4.91 4.83
C GLN A 44 7.25 -5.58 4.56
N ILE A 45 6.17 -4.80 4.45
CA ILE A 45 4.84 -5.31 4.10
C ILE A 45 4.80 -5.59 2.60
N LYS A 46 4.82 -6.87 2.22
CA LYS A 46 4.78 -7.31 0.81
C LYS A 46 3.35 -7.42 0.27
N MET A 47 2.37 -7.59 1.16
CA MET A 47 0.96 -7.68 0.79
C MET A 47 0.14 -6.78 1.71
N GLY A 48 -0.61 -5.84 1.12
CA GLY A 48 -1.49 -4.92 1.86
C GLY A 48 -2.91 -5.00 1.35
N ILE A 49 -3.89 -5.10 2.26
CA ILE A 49 -5.32 -5.04 1.95
C ILE A 49 -5.88 -3.70 2.43
N ILE A 50 -6.43 -2.93 1.50
CA ILE A 50 -7.05 -1.63 1.80
C ILE A 50 -8.48 -1.86 2.27
N THR A 51 -8.79 -1.44 3.49
CA THR A 51 -10.07 -1.65 4.21
C THR A 51 -10.62 -0.33 4.74
N ASN A 52 -10.64 0.71 3.91
CA ASN A 52 -11.24 1.99 4.26
C ASN A 52 -12.69 1.86 4.76
N HIS A 53 -13.09 2.75 5.65
CA HIS A 53 -14.46 2.87 6.16
C HIS A 53 -15.44 3.31 5.06
N ASN A 54 -16.14 2.34 4.47
CA ASN A 54 -17.21 2.53 3.47
C ASN A 54 -16.84 3.40 2.26
N LYS A 55 -15.55 3.57 1.95
CA LYS A 55 -15.10 4.47 0.89
C LYS A 55 -13.93 3.89 0.11
N PHE A 56 -14.18 3.58 -1.16
CA PHE A 56 -13.16 3.10 -2.08
C PHE A 56 -12.85 4.16 -3.15
N ASN A 57 -11.59 4.54 -3.28
CA ASN A 57 -11.11 5.42 -4.35
C ASN A 57 -10.34 4.61 -5.40
N LEU A 58 -10.98 4.39 -6.56
CA LEU A 58 -10.41 3.56 -7.63
C LEU A 58 -9.13 4.17 -8.24
N SER A 59 -9.08 5.48 -8.41
CA SER A 59 -7.93 6.16 -9.02
C SER A 59 -6.70 6.08 -8.11
N GLU A 60 -6.91 6.29 -6.81
CA GLU A 60 -5.89 6.10 -5.79
C GLU A 60 -5.39 4.65 -5.74
N TYR A 61 -6.30 3.67 -5.68
CA TYR A 61 -5.94 2.25 -5.72
C TYR A 61 -5.11 1.89 -6.96
N LYS A 62 -5.52 2.35 -8.14
CA LYS A 62 -4.76 2.12 -9.39
C LYS A 62 -3.37 2.75 -9.32
N GLY A 63 -3.26 3.93 -8.73
CA GLY A 63 -1.98 4.62 -8.49
C GLY A 63 -1.04 3.82 -7.58
N LEU A 64 -1.55 3.43 -6.41
CA LEU A 64 -0.82 2.59 -5.43
C LEU A 64 -0.37 1.27 -6.07
N LYS A 65 -1.30 0.54 -6.71
CA LYS A 65 -1.00 -0.73 -7.39
C LYS A 65 0.07 -0.58 -8.48
N LYS A 66 -0.02 0.48 -9.30
CA LYS A 66 0.96 0.74 -10.37
C LYS A 66 2.34 1.06 -9.82
N LYS A 67 2.42 1.82 -8.72
CA LYS A 67 3.69 2.18 -8.07
C LYS A 67 4.32 0.96 -7.37
N ALA A 68 3.54 0.20 -6.60
CA ALA A 68 3.98 -1.03 -5.95
C ALA A 68 4.61 -2.02 -6.95
N LYS A 69 3.95 -2.28 -8.07
CA LYS A 69 4.43 -3.19 -9.13
C LYS A 69 5.73 -2.75 -9.82
N LYS A 70 6.09 -1.47 -9.76
CA LYS A 70 7.35 -0.97 -10.34
C LYS A 70 8.53 -1.12 -9.39
N MET A 71 8.26 -1.38 -8.12
CA MET A 71 9.25 -1.47 -7.05
C MET A 71 9.48 -2.90 -6.57
N GLU A 72 8.66 -3.85 -7.05
CA GLU A 72 8.94 -5.29 -7.04
C GLU A 72 10.07 -5.61 -8.02
#